data_AF-A0A7C3BPL0-F1
#
_entry.id   AF-A0A7C3BPL0-F1
#
_cell.length_a   1.000
_cell.length_b   1.000
_cell.length_c   1.000
_cell.angle_alpha   90.00
_cell.angle_beta   90.00
_cell.angle_gamma   90.00
#
_symmetry.space_group_name_H-M   'P 1'
#
loop_
_entity.id
_entity.type
_entity.pdbx_description
1 polymer ?
#
loop_
_entity_poly.entity_id
_entity_poly.type
_entity_poly.pdbx_seq_one_letter_code
_entity_poly.pdbx_strand_id
1 'polypeptide(L)'
;QYFVELTGQAAVTYSLSIETWQDSSLTNSEVFTQAITPGETQGSQITLSAPGGAIGFNATSPAPSPTTEITAAVKLSGLVGTSAEAAFTVAEVGGQQSLQNVAVSATDLMDQLGGVISGTQLIITPGSFTVAAGGSQEVNVQINLTDVAPGVYQGGLVLTSDSGGTYRVRLTLEGEFHHLYLPLILRNH
;
A
#
# COMPACT_ATOMS: atom_id res chain seq x y z
N GLN A 1 -20.90 -12.96 3.29
CA GLN A 1 -19.68 -13.21 2.49
C GLN A 1 -18.66 -13.82 3.43
N TYR A 2 -17.98 -14.87 2.98
CA TYR A 2 -16.97 -15.59 3.75
C TYR A 2 -15.66 -15.60 2.97
N PHE A 3 -14.55 -15.67 3.68
CA PHE A 3 -13.21 -15.78 3.11
C PHE A 3 -12.50 -16.96 3.75
N VAL A 4 -11.85 -17.75 2.92
CA VAL A 4 -10.99 -18.86 3.34
C VAL A 4 -9.57 -18.53 2.92
N GLU A 5 -8.63 -18.61 3.85
CA GLU A 5 -7.21 -18.45 3.60
C GLU A 5 -6.46 -19.72 4.00
N LEU A 6 -5.50 -20.12 3.18
CA LEU A 6 -4.63 -21.27 3.42
C LEU A 6 -3.18 -20.84 3.23
N THR A 7 -2.34 -21.01 4.25
CA THR A 7 -0.89 -20.79 4.15
C THR A 7 -0.15 -22.12 4.06
N GLY A 8 0.65 -22.30 3.02
CA GLY A 8 1.43 -23.50 2.79
C GLY A 8 2.59 -23.62 3.79
N GLN A 9 2.69 -24.76 4.46
CA GLN A 9 3.86 -25.11 5.30
C GLN A 9 4.87 -25.98 4.55
N ALA A 10 4.43 -26.63 3.48
CA ALA A 10 5.23 -27.48 2.61
C ALA A 10 4.68 -27.37 1.18
N ALA A 11 5.49 -27.71 0.19
CA ALA A 11 5.03 -27.82 -1.19
C ALA A 11 4.08 -29.02 -1.31
N VAL A 12 2.80 -28.78 -1.58
CA VAL A 12 1.76 -29.82 -1.64
C VAL A 12 0.63 -29.43 -2.59
N THR A 13 -0.06 -30.41 -3.14
CA THR A 13 -1.34 -30.23 -3.83
C THR A 13 -2.48 -30.54 -2.86
N TYR A 14 -3.44 -29.64 -2.73
CA TYR A 14 -4.60 -29.81 -1.87
C TYR A 14 -5.90 -29.69 -2.66
N SER A 15 -6.98 -30.22 -2.09
CA SER A 15 -8.34 -30.03 -2.59
C SER A 15 -9.18 -29.28 -1.55
N LEU A 16 -9.75 -28.14 -1.95
CA LEU A 16 -10.75 -27.40 -1.18
C LEU A 16 -12.13 -27.82 -1.68
N SER A 17 -12.88 -28.53 -0.85
CA SER A 17 -14.30 -28.83 -1.09
C SER A 17 -15.16 -27.82 -0.34
N ILE A 18 -16.10 -27.19 -1.03
CA ILE A 18 -17.10 -26.29 -0.46
C ILE A 18 -18.47 -26.88 -0.75
N GLU A 19 -19.28 -27.02 0.28
CA GLU A 19 -20.60 -27.63 0.20
C GLU A 19 -21.60 -26.80 0.98
N THR A 20 -22.83 -26.67 0.46
CA THR A 20 -23.97 -26.15 1.22
C THR A 20 -24.98 -27.27 1.45
N TRP A 21 -25.50 -27.33 2.68
CA TRP A 21 -26.45 -28.33 3.12
C TRP A 21 -27.70 -27.65 3.67
N GLN A 22 -28.87 -28.19 3.32
CA GLN A 22 -30.17 -27.75 3.83
C GLN A 22 -31.05 -28.99 4.08
N ASP A 23 -31.65 -29.08 5.26
CA ASP A 23 -32.51 -30.21 5.65
C ASP A 23 -31.87 -31.59 5.42
N SER A 24 -30.57 -31.69 5.75
CA SER A 24 -29.73 -32.88 5.54
C SER A 24 -29.54 -33.30 4.08
N SER A 25 -29.87 -32.42 3.12
CA SER A 25 -29.60 -32.59 1.69
C SER A 25 -28.50 -31.62 1.23
N LEU A 26 -27.60 -32.12 0.39
CA LEU A 26 -26.60 -31.29 -0.29
C LEU A 26 -27.31 -30.45 -1.35
N THR A 27 -27.19 -29.13 -1.26
CA THR A 27 -27.84 -28.19 -2.19
C THR A 27 -26.89 -27.67 -3.27
N ASN A 28 -25.58 -27.60 -2.98
CA ASN A 28 -24.55 -27.20 -3.94
C ASN A 28 -23.17 -27.72 -3.46
N SER A 29 -22.25 -27.99 -4.39
CA SER A 29 -20.88 -28.44 -4.12
C SER A 29 -19.92 -27.99 -5.22
N GLU A 30 -18.73 -27.58 -4.82
CA GLU A 30 -17.64 -27.21 -5.72
C GLU A 30 -16.30 -27.66 -5.11
N VAL A 31 -15.39 -28.15 -5.95
CA VAL A 31 -14.06 -28.61 -5.53
C VAL A 31 -12.99 -27.92 -6.36
N PHE A 32 -12.05 -27.29 -5.68
CA PHE A 32 -10.87 -26.70 -6.29
C PHE A 32 -9.63 -27.51 -5.93
N THR A 33 -8.80 -27.82 -6.92
CA THR A 33 -7.50 -28.46 -6.72
C THR A 33 -6.41 -27.46 -7.03
N GLN A 34 -5.56 -27.16 -6.05
CA GLN A 34 -4.47 -26.21 -6.19
C GLN A 34 -3.17 -26.77 -5.61
N ALA A 35 -2.05 -26.33 -6.19
CA ALA A 35 -0.73 -26.50 -5.59
C ALA A 35 -0.44 -25.28 -4.73
N ILE A 36 0.21 -25.48 -3.58
CA ILE A 36 0.66 -24.42 -2.68
C ILE A 36 2.12 -24.68 -2.28
N THR A 37 2.91 -23.62 -2.20
CA THR A 37 4.32 -23.66 -1.81
C THR A 37 4.52 -23.20 -0.36
N PRO A 38 5.66 -23.52 0.29
CA PRO A 38 5.93 -23.06 1.65
C PRO A 38 5.96 -21.53 1.74
N GLY A 39 5.21 -20.95 2.68
CA GLY A 39 5.11 -19.50 2.89
C GLY A 39 4.08 -18.79 2.00
N GLU A 40 3.57 -19.44 0.96
CA GLU A 40 2.50 -18.90 0.12
C GLU A 40 1.16 -18.92 0.86
N THR A 41 0.38 -17.84 0.74
CA THR A 41 -1.00 -17.78 1.25
C THR A 41 -1.97 -17.67 0.09
N GLN A 42 -2.92 -18.59 -0.02
CA GLN A 42 -3.98 -18.59 -1.02
C GLN A 42 -5.33 -18.26 -0.39
N GLY A 43 -6.14 -17.46 -1.07
CA GLY A 43 -7.45 -17.02 -0.62
C GLY A 43 -8.57 -17.42 -1.59
N SER A 44 -9.75 -17.73 -1.05
CA SER A 44 -10.99 -17.96 -1.81
C SER A 44 -12.13 -17.15 -1.18
N GLN A 45 -12.89 -16.44 -2.02
CA GLN A 45 -14.07 -15.70 -1.61
C GLN A 45 -15.32 -16.55 -1.85
N ILE A 46 -16.20 -16.62 -0.86
CA ILE A 46 -17.45 -17.39 -0.91
C ILE A 46 -18.63 -16.47 -0.61
N THR A 47 -19.59 -16.41 -1.53
CA THR A 47 -20.84 -15.66 -1.37
C THR A 47 -22.01 -16.63 -1.32
N LEU A 48 -22.76 -16.62 -0.21
CA LEU A 48 -24.00 -17.39 -0.09
C LEU A 48 -25.16 -16.63 -0.70
N SER A 49 -26.10 -17.37 -1.30
CA SER A 49 -27.37 -16.83 -1.80
C SER A 49 -28.50 -17.83 -1.55
N ALA A 50 -29.72 -17.33 -1.39
CA ALA A 50 -30.89 -18.20 -1.24
C ALA A 50 -32.11 -17.71 -2.05
N PRO A 51 -31.96 -17.47 -3.37
CA PRO A 51 -33.10 -17.10 -4.19
C PRO A 51 -34.11 -18.25 -4.22
N GLY A 52 -35.34 -18.00 -3.78
CA GLY A 52 -36.40 -19.02 -3.74
C GLY A 52 -36.32 -20.01 -2.58
N GLY A 53 -35.49 -19.75 -1.56
CA GLY A 53 -35.48 -20.52 -0.31
C GLY A 53 -34.54 -21.75 -0.28
N ALA A 54 -33.82 -22.03 -1.37
CA ALA A 54 -32.74 -23.02 -1.41
C ALA A 54 -31.38 -22.33 -1.23
N ILE A 55 -30.57 -22.77 -0.26
CA ILE A 55 -29.23 -22.21 -0.02
C ILE A 55 -28.28 -22.68 -1.12
N GLY A 56 -27.60 -21.75 -1.78
CA GLY A 56 -26.48 -22.02 -2.68
C GLY A 56 -25.32 -21.05 -2.43
N PHE A 57 -24.23 -21.23 -3.15
CA PHE A 57 -23.07 -20.36 -3.07
C PHE A 57 -22.47 -20.09 -4.46
N ASN A 58 -21.63 -19.06 -4.51
CA ASN A 58 -20.65 -18.82 -5.55
C ASN A 58 -19.28 -18.68 -4.89
N ALA A 59 -18.28 -19.42 -5.36
CA ALA A 59 -16.93 -19.39 -4.83
C ALA A 59 -15.92 -19.08 -5.94
N THR A 60 -14.81 -18.43 -5.58
CA THR A 60 -13.67 -18.27 -6.48
C THR A 60 -12.65 -19.37 -6.23
N SER A 61 -11.99 -19.87 -7.28
CA SER A 61 -10.85 -20.78 -7.09
C SER A 61 -9.81 -20.13 -6.18
N PRO A 62 -9.22 -20.85 -5.20
CA PRO A 62 -8.16 -20.30 -4.38
C PRO A 62 -7.04 -19.76 -5.25
N ALA A 63 -6.64 -18.52 -5.00
CA ALA A 63 -5.55 -17.86 -5.70
C ALA A 63 -4.59 -17.26 -4.68
N PRO A 64 -3.29 -17.16 -4.99
CA PRO A 64 -2.34 -16.64 -4.02
C PRO A 64 -2.56 -15.13 -3.79
N SER A 65 -2.41 -14.71 -2.54
CA SER A 65 -2.51 -13.30 -2.16
C SER A 65 -1.24 -12.57 -2.60
N PRO A 66 -1.36 -11.33 -3.11
CA PRO A 66 -0.18 -10.58 -3.51
C PRO A 66 0.69 -10.26 -2.29
N THR A 67 2.00 -10.28 -2.49
CA THR A 67 2.96 -9.87 -1.47
C THR A 67 3.48 -8.48 -1.81
N THR A 68 3.10 -7.47 -1.04
CA THR A 68 3.57 -6.10 -1.26
C THR A 68 4.93 -5.87 -0.61
N GLU A 69 5.88 -5.34 -1.38
CA GLU A 69 7.12 -4.76 -0.88
C GLU A 69 7.10 -3.25 -1.12
N ILE A 70 7.55 -2.49 -0.11
CA ILE A 70 7.56 -1.03 -0.17
C ILE A 70 8.76 -0.45 0.58
N THR A 71 9.29 0.66 0.09
CA THR A 71 10.31 1.43 0.80
C THR A 71 9.81 1.86 2.19
N ALA A 72 10.56 1.53 3.24
CA ALA A 72 10.10 1.77 4.62
C ALA A 72 10.06 3.26 5.04
N ALA A 73 10.86 4.11 4.38
CA ALA A 73 10.91 5.54 4.66
C ALA A 73 11.22 6.36 3.41
N VAL A 74 10.59 7.53 3.32
CA VAL A 74 10.80 8.54 2.27
C VAL A 74 11.28 9.83 2.93
N LYS A 75 12.29 10.47 2.34
CA LYS A 75 12.81 11.77 2.78
C LYS A 75 12.69 12.79 1.66
N LEU A 76 12.04 13.91 1.95
CA LEU A 76 12.01 15.12 1.13
C LEU A 76 12.96 16.14 1.76
N SER A 77 13.78 16.82 0.95
CA SER A 77 14.66 17.91 1.41
C SER A 77 14.65 19.02 0.37
N GLY A 78 14.60 20.27 0.81
CA GLY A 78 14.68 21.41 -0.08
C GLY A 78 14.76 22.73 0.67
N LEU A 79 15.21 23.78 -0.02
CA LEU A 79 15.24 25.13 0.52
C LEU A 79 13.81 25.67 0.65
N VAL A 80 13.51 26.33 1.77
CA VAL A 80 12.25 27.07 1.92
C VAL A 80 12.15 28.11 0.82
N GLY A 81 11.00 28.19 0.14
CA GLY A 81 10.81 28.99 -1.07
C GLY A 81 10.92 28.22 -2.39
N THR A 82 11.31 26.94 -2.38
CA THR A 82 11.38 26.09 -3.59
C THR A 82 10.38 24.93 -3.52
N SER A 83 10.58 23.87 -4.31
CA SER A 83 9.91 22.58 -4.13
C SER A 83 10.90 21.52 -3.63
N ALA A 84 10.37 20.49 -2.98
CA ALA A 84 11.09 19.25 -2.68
C ALA A 84 10.35 18.07 -3.30
N GLU A 85 11.09 17.07 -3.78
CA GLU A 85 10.53 15.85 -4.36
C GLU A 85 11.35 14.61 -3.98
N ALA A 86 10.68 13.46 -3.94
CA ALA A 86 11.29 12.15 -3.71
C ALA A 86 10.47 11.07 -4.40
N ALA A 87 11.13 9.99 -4.83
CA ALA A 87 10.47 8.82 -5.38
C ALA A 87 10.63 7.62 -4.44
N PHE A 88 9.63 6.74 -4.43
CA PHE A 88 9.70 5.44 -3.80
C PHE A 88 8.99 4.39 -4.65
N THR A 89 9.29 3.12 -4.40
CA THR A 89 8.75 2.02 -5.20
C THR A 89 7.77 1.20 -4.40
N VAL A 90 6.65 0.86 -5.04
CA VAL A 90 5.70 -0.16 -4.58
C VAL A 90 5.85 -1.35 -5.52
N ALA A 91 6.16 -2.52 -4.97
CA ALA A 91 6.34 -3.74 -5.74
C ALA A 91 5.41 -4.84 -5.25
N GLU A 92 4.98 -5.70 -6.18
CA GLU A 92 4.40 -6.99 -5.87
C GLU A 92 5.47 -8.04 -6.11
N VAL A 93 5.95 -8.66 -5.03
CA VAL A 93 7.11 -9.57 -5.07
C VAL A 93 6.74 -11.04 -4.97
N GLY A 94 5.47 -11.33 -4.72
CA GLY A 94 4.96 -12.69 -4.72
C GLY A 94 4.85 -13.28 -6.13
N GLY A 95 4.63 -12.44 -7.14
CA GLY A 95 4.53 -12.87 -8.54
C GLY A 95 3.19 -13.54 -8.87
N GLN A 96 2.21 -13.52 -7.96
CA GLN A 96 1.02 -14.35 -8.10
C GLN A 96 -0.24 -13.58 -8.51
N GLN A 97 -0.50 -12.44 -7.87
CA GLN A 97 -1.65 -11.58 -8.17
C GLN A 97 -1.22 -10.12 -8.22
N SER A 98 -1.91 -9.31 -9.01
CA SER A 98 -1.71 -7.86 -9.03
C SER A 98 -2.18 -7.19 -7.72
N LEU A 99 -1.51 -6.10 -7.33
CA LEU A 99 -2.03 -5.14 -6.35
C LEU A 99 -3.07 -4.25 -7.03
N GLN A 100 -4.33 -4.38 -6.64
CA GLN A 100 -5.46 -3.68 -7.26
C GLN A 100 -5.87 -2.44 -6.49
N ASN A 101 -6.21 -1.38 -7.23
CA ASN A 101 -6.69 -0.11 -6.68
C ASN A 101 -5.78 0.43 -5.57
N VAL A 102 -4.46 0.37 -5.78
CA VAL A 102 -3.50 0.96 -4.87
C VAL A 102 -3.80 2.46 -4.82
N ALA A 103 -4.06 2.99 -3.65
CA ALA A 103 -4.24 4.42 -3.40
C ALA A 103 -3.21 4.88 -2.36
N VAL A 104 -2.60 6.03 -2.61
CA VAL A 104 -1.58 6.62 -1.74
C VAL A 104 -2.08 7.95 -1.21
N SER A 105 -1.99 8.13 0.10
CA SER A 105 -2.33 9.38 0.79
C SER A 105 -1.25 9.75 1.79
N ALA A 106 -1.20 11.01 2.22
CA ALA A 106 -0.28 11.48 3.25
C ALA A 106 -1.05 11.90 4.51
N THR A 107 -0.49 11.61 5.68
CA THR A 107 -0.92 12.24 6.92
C THR A 107 -0.40 13.67 6.99
N ASP A 108 -0.93 14.46 7.92
CA ASP A 108 -0.28 15.72 8.29
C ASP A 108 1.14 15.43 8.80
N LEU A 109 2.06 16.36 8.49
CA LEU A 109 3.44 16.34 8.94
C LEU A 109 3.59 17.37 10.06
N MET A 110 4.20 16.97 11.17
CA MET A 110 4.38 17.81 12.34
C MET A 110 5.85 17.96 12.68
N ASP A 111 6.28 19.16 13.06
CA ASP A 111 7.60 19.38 13.65
C ASP A 111 7.56 19.32 15.19
N GLN A 112 8.72 19.46 15.84
CA GLN A 112 8.82 19.45 17.30
C GLN A 112 8.34 20.74 17.98
N LEU A 113 8.11 21.81 17.22
CA LEU A 113 7.71 23.13 17.69
C LEU A 113 6.20 23.40 17.49
N GLY A 114 5.45 22.44 16.94
CA GLY A 114 4.02 22.52 16.69
C GLY A 114 3.65 23.06 15.30
N GLY A 115 4.62 23.24 14.41
CA GLY A 115 4.38 23.49 12.99
C GLY A 115 3.70 22.29 12.34
N VAL A 116 2.69 22.56 11.52
CA VAL A 116 1.90 21.53 10.83
C VAL A 116 1.84 21.83 9.34
N ILE A 117 2.17 20.84 8.53
CA ILE A 117 1.97 20.84 7.09
C ILE A 117 0.87 19.81 6.80
N SER A 118 -0.22 20.25 6.17
CA SER A 118 -1.31 19.33 5.89
C SER A 118 -0.89 18.30 4.82
N GLY A 119 -1.28 17.04 5.03
CA GLY A 119 -1.00 15.96 4.08
C GLY A 119 -1.52 16.24 2.66
N THR A 120 -2.58 17.04 2.53
CA THR A 120 -3.16 17.43 1.24
C THR A 120 -2.31 18.44 0.46
N GLN A 121 -1.28 19.03 1.07
CA GLN A 121 -0.32 19.89 0.38
C GLN A 121 0.72 19.09 -0.42
N LEU A 122 0.81 17.78 -0.18
CA LEU A 122 1.68 16.89 -0.94
C LEU A 122 0.99 16.43 -2.23
N ILE A 123 1.73 16.54 -3.33
CA ILE A 123 1.33 16.04 -4.64
C ILE A 123 1.95 14.65 -4.79
N ILE A 124 1.10 13.63 -4.97
CA ILE A 124 1.53 12.24 -5.11
C ILE A 124 1.15 11.74 -6.51
N THR A 125 2.13 11.28 -7.29
CA THR A 125 1.94 10.87 -8.68
C THR A 125 2.64 9.54 -8.98
N PRO A 126 1.91 8.50 -9.43
CA PRO A 126 0.44 8.41 -9.47
C PRO A 126 -0.15 8.33 -8.05
N GLY A 127 -1.27 9.01 -7.81
CA GLY A 127 -2.01 8.90 -6.55
C GLY A 127 -2.82 7.61 -6.42
N SER A 128 -3.15 6.97 -7.56
CA SER A 128 -3.79 5.65 -7.61
C SER A 128 -3.34 4.85 -8.83
N PHE A 129 -3.16 3.54 -8.67
CA PHE A 129 -2.63 2.66 -9.73
C PHE A 129 -2.88 1.17 -9.43
N THR A 130 -2.53 0.33 -10.40
CA THR A 130 -2.44 -1.13 -10.24
C THR A 130 -1.00 -1.56 -10.47
N VAL A 131 -0.49 -2.48 -9.64
CA VAL A 131 0.81 -3.14 -9.87
C VAL A 131 0.55 -4.54 -10.36
N ALA A 132 1.05 -4.90 -11.55
CA ALA A 132 0.95 -6.26 -12.06
C ALA A 132 1.66 -7.26 -11.12
N ALA A 133 1.28 -8.54 -11.18
CA ALA A 133 1.95 -9.59 -10.42
C ALA A 133 3.45 -9.63 -10.79
N GLY A 134 4.34 -9.65 -9.80
CA GLY A 134 5.79 -9.58 -9.98
C GLY A 134 6.30 -8.22 -10.47
N GLY A 135 5.42 -7.24 -10.59
CA GLY A 135 5.70 -5.91 -11.13
C GLY A 135 6.04 -4.90 -10.05
N SER A 136 6.41 -3.70 -10.48
CA SER A 136 6.64 -2.56 -9.61
C SER A 136 6.15 -1.27 -10.23
N GLN A 137 5.83 -0.30 -9.37
CA GLN A 137 5.42 1.05 -9.73
C GLN A 137 6.22 2.05 -8.91
N GLU A 138 6.86 2.99 -9.59
CA GLU A 138 7.46 4.16 -8.95
C GLU A 138 6.40 5.22 -8.67
N VAL A 139 6.45 5.81 -7.48
CA VAL A 139 5.56 6.87 -7.02
C VAL A 139 6.43 8.06 -6.61
N ASN A 140 6.16 9.21 -7.23
CA ASN A 140 6.78 10.48 -6.88
C ASN A 140 5.90 11.24 -5.87
N VAL A 141 6.54 11.83 -4.87
CA VAL A 141 5.92 12.71 -3.88
C VAL A 141 6.61 14.06 -3.97
N GLN A 142 5.84 15.13 -4.09
CA GLN A 142 6.33 16.49 -4.21
C GLN A 142 5.58 17.42 -3.25
N ILE A 143 6.25 18.47 -2.78
CA ILE A 143 5.65 19.57 -2.03
C ILE A 143 6.27 20.91 -2.43
N ASN A 144 5.45 21.97 -2.37
CA ASN A 144 5.92 23.35 -2.48
C ASN A 144 6.24 23.90 -1.07
N LEU A 145 7.45 24.43 -0.90
CA LEU A 145 7.99 24.95 0.36
C LEU A 145 7.90 26.47 0.49
N THR A 146 7.09 27.15 -0.34
CA THR A 146 6.98 28.63 -0.31
C THR A 146 6.44 29.16 1.01
N ASP A 147 5.44 28.49 1.60
CA ASP A 147 4.78 28.89 2.85
C ASP A 147 5.14 27.99 4.03
N VAL A 148 6.24 27.24 3.91
CA VAL A 148 6.69 26.29 4.93
C VAL A 148 7.79 26.93 5.77
N ALA A 149 7.63 26.92 7.09
CA ALA A 149 8.71 27.37 7.98
C ALA A 149 9.88 26.37 7.96
N PRO A 150 11.14 26.83 8.03
CA PRO A 150 12.28 25.92 8.11
C PRO A 150 12.18 24.97 9.31
N GLY A 151 12.52 23.70 9.11
CA GLY A 151 12.39 22.68 10.15
C GLY A 151 12.33 21.25 9.61
N VAL A 152 12.27 20.29 10.52
CA VAL A 152 12.10 18.86 10.20
C VAL A 152 10.70 18.43 10.63
N TYR A 153 9.88 18.06 9.64
CA TYR A 153 8.51 17.60 9.83
C TYR A 153 8.43 16.10 9.61
N GLN A 154 7.63 15.41 10.44
CA GLN A 154 7.47 13.96 10.41
C GLN A 154 6.00 13.57 10.30
N GLY A 155 5.74 12.53 9.52
CA GLY A 155 4.43 11.88 9.41
C GLY A 155 4.55 10.59 8.62
N GLY A 156 3.54 10.27 7.79
CA GLY A 156 3.59 9.07 6.98
C GLY A 156 2.77 9.12 5.71
N LEU A 157 3.13 8.27 4.76
CA LEU A 157 2.30 7.89 3.64
C LEU A 157 1.50 6.65 4.01
N VAL A 158 0.21 6.66 3.70
CA VAL A 158 -0.70 5.53 3.88
C VAL A 158 -1.04 5.00 2.50
N LEU A 159 -0.71 3.73 2.29
CA LEU A 159 -1.08 3.00 1.08
C LEU A 159 -2.17 2.00 1.41
N THR A 160 -3.21 1.97 0.61
CA THR A 160 -4.28 0.97 0.68
C THR A 160 -4.40 0.26 -0.66
N SER A 161 -4.61 -1.04 -0.63
CA SER A 161 -4.85 -1.89 -1.81
C SER A 161 -5.98 -2.84 -1.47
N ASP A 162 -6.89 -3.06 -2.42
CA ASP A 162 -8.00 -3.99 -2.25
C ASP A 162 -7.51 -5.42 -2.06
N SER A 163 -6.38 -5.77 -2.70
CA SER A 163 -5.79 -7.12 -2.65
C SER A 163 -4.56 -7.21 -1.75
N GLY A 164 -3.87 -6.09 -1.48
CA GLY A 164 -2.63 -6.06 -0.69
C GLY A 164 -2.78 -5.58 0.75
N GLY A 165 -3.93 -5.03 1.14
CA GLY A 165 -4.13 -4.48 2.48
C GLY A 165 -3.61 -3.05 2.65
N THR A 166 -3.24 -2.68 3.89
CA THR A 166 -2.81 -1.31 4.24
C THR A 166 -1.37 -1.28 4.74
N TYR A 167 -0.58 -0.35 4.19
CA TYR A 167 0.82 -0.14 4.57
C TYR A 167 1.06 1.31 4.99
N ARG A 168 2.02 1.50 5.90
CA ARG A 168 2.46 2.82 6.34
C ARG A 168 3.95 2.98 6.07
N VAL A 169 4.30 4.05 5.37
CA VAL A 169 5.68 4.45 5.08
C VAL A 169 5.98 5.70 5.88
N ARG A 170 7.13 5.73 6.56
CA ARG A 170 7.53 6.94 7.29
C ARG A 170 7.89 8.04 6.29
N LEU A 171 7.39 9.25 6.52
CA LEU A 171 7.73 10.41 5.72
C LEU A 171 8.41 11.46 6.58
N THR A 172 9.58 11.91 6.12
CA THR A 172 10.32 13.04 6.71
C THR A 172 10.45 14.14 5.67
N LEU A 173 10.13 15.37 6.04
CA LEU A 173 10.37 16.56 5.23
C LEU A 173 11.31 17.50 5.96
N GLU A 174 12.38 17.91 5.29
CA GLU A 174 13.34 18.89 5.78
C GLU A 174 13.25 20.17 4.94
N GLY A 175 12.74 21.24 5.54
CA GLY A 175 12.76 22.59 4.98
C GLY A 175 14.01 23.33 5.44
N GLU A 176 14.97 23.50 4.54
CA GLU A 176 16.25 24.13 4.81
C GLU A 176 16.16 25.67 4.74
N PHE A 177 16.91 26.37 5.58
CA PHE A 177 17.00 27.83 5.52
C PHE A 177 17.96 28.28 4.41
N HIS A 178 17.70 29.47 3.85
CA HIS A 178 18.68 30.12 2.97
C HIS A 178 19.96 30.44 3.74
N HIS A 179 21.10 29.94 3.28
CA HIS A 179 22.40 30.36 3.77
C HIS A 179 22.72 31.76 3.22
N LEU A 180 22.42 32.81 3.99
CA LEU A 180 22.86 34.17 3.68
C LEU A 180 24.37 34.29 3.96
N TYR A 181 25.18 34.17 2.92
CA TYR A 181 26.59 34.57 2.98
C TYR A 181 26.70 36.09 2.85
N LEU A 182 26.88 36.78 3.98
CA LEU A 182 27.24 38.20 3.96
C LEU A 182 28.73 38.33 3.60
N PRO A 183 29.10 39.04 2.52
CA PRO A 183 30.50 39.31 2.24
C PRO A 183 31.08 40.23 3.32
N LEU A 184 32.10 39.75 4.04
CA LEU A 184 32.87 40.56 4.96
C LEU A 184 33.94 41.35 4.18
N ILE A 185 33.72 42.65 3.98
CA ILE A 185 34.75 43.54 3.45
C ILE A 185 35.63 44.00 4.61
N LEU A 186 36.82 43.41 4.73
CA LEU A 186 37.86 43.90 5.65
C LEU A 186 38.68 44.99 4.94
N ARG A 187 38.75 46.17 5.57
CA ARG A 187 39.67 47.23 5.14
C ARG A 187 41.01 47.03 5.85
N ASN A 188 42.04 46.64 5.12
CA ASN A 188 43.40 46.63 5.66
C ASN A 188 43.87 48.08 5.86
N HIS A 189 44.34 48.39 7.07
CA HIS A 189 44.99 49.65 7.43
C HIS A 189 46.47 49.64 7.04
#